data_AF-A0A1Y6CVE8-F1
#
_entry.id   AF-A0A1Y6CVE8-F1
#
_cell.length_a   1.000
_cell.length_b   1.000
_cell.length_c   1.000
_cell.angle_alpha   90.00
_cell.angle_beta   90.00
_cell.angle_gamma   90.00
#
_symmetry.space_group_name_H-M   'P 1'
#
loop_
_entity.id
_entity.type
_entity.pdbx_description
1 polymer ?
#
loop_
_entity_poly.entity_id
_entity_poly.type
_entity_poly.pdbx_seq_one_letter_code
_entity_poly.pdbx_strand_id
1 'polypeptide(L)'
;MEFVSLALFLLAPLALVALLIGLISPRFLLRSATATRRRVLLVCGAAFLVSLVAGSIAMTQSASWKAQQAAMDAEAAAKKAREEAAAAAAAEKARQEQQAAEAADREAEARRKAAAEKAYQERLAAEAANRAAEAKRKEAEAARCRQDLQCWGDKHALAASFACDDPVERLALNSFKWTNGWLEPKFSHFRWQDKEHGVITYAGDKIQYQNGFGAMINHVYECDYATETKQVLAVRAHPGRL
;
A
#
# COMPACT_ATOMS: atom_id res chain seq x y z
N MET A 1 68.22 13.67 27.18
CA MET A 1 68.23 13.46 28.64
C MET A 1 68.55 12.03 29.06
N GLU A 2 68.56 11.04 28.15
CA GLU A 2 68.84 9.63 28.48
C GLU A 2 70.35 9.32 28.73
N PHE A 3 71.26 9.98 28.01
CA PHE A 3 72.71 9.69 28.12
C PHE A 3 73.38 10.15 29.43
N VAL A 4 72.83 11.18 30.09
CA VAL A 4 73.37 11.68 31.37
C VAL A 4 73.03 10.73 32.52
N SER A 5 71.86 10.08 32.47
CA SER A 5 71.44 9.06 33.44
C SER A 5 72.26 7.77 33.35
N LEU A 6 72.65 7.36 32.13
CA LEU A 6 73.47 6.17 31.90
C LEU A 6 74.92 6.37 32.39
N ALA A 7 75.48 7.58 32.21
CA ALA A 7 76.80 7.94 32.72
C ALA A 7 76.83 7.96 34.26
N LEU A 8 75.78 8.47 34.92
CA LEU A 8 75.67 8.44 36.38
C LEU A 8 75.50 7.02 36.94
N PHE A 9 74.75 6.15 36.25
CA PHE A 9 74.55 4.76 36.67
C PHE A 9 75.81 3.90 36.57
N LEU A 10 76.72 4.20 35.63
CA LEU A 10 78.00 3.49 35.47
C LEU A 10 79.11 4.04 36.39
N LEU A 11 79.11 5.34 36.68
CA LEU A 11 80.13 5.96 37.54
C LEU A 11 79.89 5.69 39.04
N ALA A 12 78.64 5.56 39.49
CA ALA A 12 78.31 5.27 40.87
C ALA A 12 78.89 3.94 41.41
N PRO A 13 78.79 2.79 40.71
CA PRO A 13 79.40 1.54 41.17
C PRO A 13 80.93 1.58 41.08
N LEU A 14 81.52 2.28 40.10
CA LEU A 14 82.98 2.47 40.01
C LEU A 14 83.53 3.26 41.20
N ALA A 15 82.83 4.31 41.64
CA ALA A 15 83.19 5.05 42.85
C ALA A 15 83.06 4.20 44.13
N LEU A 16 82.05 3.31 44.19
CA LEU A 16 81.85 2.39 45.32
C LEU A 16 82.97 1.34 45.38
N VAL A 17 83.40 0.79 44.24
CA VAL A 17 84.53 -0.15 44.15
C VAL A 17 85.85 0.52 44.56
N ALA A 18 86.10 1.77 44.14
CA ALA A 18 87.29 2.51 44.57
C ALA A 18 87.30 2.75 46.09
N LEU A 19 86.13 3.01 46.69
CA LEU A 19 85.98 3.16 48.14
C LEU A 19 86.22 1.83 48.88
N LEU A 20 85.73 0.71 48.34
CA LEU A 20 85.92 -0.63 48.92
C LEU A 20 87.38 -1.12 48.81
N ILE A 21 88.07 -0.86 47.70
CA ILE A 21 89.50 -1.15 47.54
C ILE A 21 90.33 -0.30 48.53
N GLY A 22 89.93 0.96 48.76
CA GLY A 22 90.52 1.81 49.80
C GLY A 22 90.28 1.31 51.24
N LEU A 23 89.22 0.52 51.48
CA LEU A 23 88.87 -0.03 52.80
C LEU A 23 89.52 -1.40 53.10
N ILE A 24 89.82 -2.23 52.08
CA ILE A 24 90.23 -3.64 52.26
C ILE A 24 91.76 -3.85 52.35
N SER A 25 92.58 -2.83 52.05
CA SER A 25 94.04 -2.87 52.25
C SER A 25 94.56 -1.71 53.13
N PRO A 26 94.35 -1.72 54.46
CA PRO A 26 94.78 -0.63 55.33
C PRO A 26 96.26 -0.72 55.77
N ARG A 27 97.13 -1.41 55.02
CA ARG A 27 98.54 -1.65 55.42
C ARG A 27 99.62 -1.05 54.51
N PHE A 28 99.28 -0.31 53.45
CA PHE A 28 100.31 0.26 52.55
C PHE A 28 100.25 1.76 52.25
N LEU A 29 99.34 2.53 52.87
CA LEU A 29 99.28 3.98 52.70
C LEU A 29 99.08 4.70 54.04
N LEU A 30 100.05 4.53 54.94
CA LEU A 30 100.24 5.41 56.10
C LEU A 30 101.54 6.20 55.92
N ARG A 31 101.50 7.19 55.03
CA ARG A 31 102.43 8.32 55.09
C ARG A 31 101.86 9.53 54.33
N SER A 32 101.34 10.48 55.12
CA SER A 32 101.21 11.93 54.85
C SER A 32 99.81 12.56 54.65
N ALA A 33 99.65 13.71 55.33
CA ALA A 33 98.77 14.85 55.09
C ALA A 33 97.33 14.88 55.67
N THR A 34 97.17 15.65 56.76
CA THR A 34 95.94 15.91 57.55
C THR A 34 95.13 17.16 57.15
N ALA A 35 95.45 17.83 56.04
CA ALA A 35 94.79 19.09 55.64
C ALA A 35 93.61 18.92 54.66
N THR A 36 93.58 17.83 53.88
CA THR A 36 92.62 17.65 52.77
C THR A 36 91.21 17.29 53.25
N ARG A 37 91.10 16.67 54.43
CA ARG A 37 89.83 16.13 54.98
C ARG A 37 88.80 17.20 55.37
N ARG A 38 89.25 18.37 55.84
CA ARG A 38 88.36 19.45 56.34
C ARG A 38 87.70 20.24 55.21
N ARG A 39 88.41 20.44 54.09
CA ARG A 39 87.87 21.10 52.89
C ARG A 39 86.85 20.22 52.17
N VAL A 40 87.09 18.91 52.10
CA VAL A 40 86.16 17.95 51.52
C VAL A 40 84.83 17.92 52.31
N LEU A 41 84.89 17.89 53.64
CA LEU A 41 83.66 17.90 54.46
C LEU A 41 82.85 19.20 54.33
N LEU A 42 83.50 20.37 54.21
CA LEU A 42 82.83 21.66 54.04
C LEU A 42 82.14 21.78 52.67
N VAL A 43 82.81 21.36 51.60
CA VAL A 43 82.27 21.40 50.23
C VAL A 43 81.14 20.37 50.08
N CYS A 44 81.31 19.15 50.60
CA CYS A 44 80.26 18.14 50.57
C CYS A 44 79.03 18.53 51.42
N GLY A 45 79.24 19.14 52.59
CA GLY A 45 78.15 19.61 53.45
C GLY A 45 77.34 20.75 52.82
N ALA A 46 78.01 21.74 52.21
CA ALA A 46 77.33 22.83 51.51
C ALA A 46 76.56 22.34 50.27
N ALA A 47 77.14 21.42 49.49
CA ALA A 47 76.47 20.82 48.34
C ALA A 47 75.20 20.04 48.75
N PHE A 48 75.21 19.38 49.91
CA PHE A 48 74.05 18.66 50.44
C PHE A 48 72.91 19.61 50.84
N LEU A 49 73.23 20.72 51.51
CA LEU A 49 72.22 21.72 51.89
C LEU A 49 71.59 22.41 50.68
N VAL A 50 72.39 22.76 49.66
CA VAL A 50 71.87 23.32 48.39
C VAL A 50 70.95 22.31 47.70
N SER A 51 71.33 21.02 47.70
CA SER A 51 70.50 19.95 47.13
C SER A 51 69.18 19.76 47.88
N LEU A 52 69.17 19.89 49.20
CA LEU A 52 67.95 19.82 50.03
C LEU A 52 67.01 20.99 49.75
N VAL A 53 67.52 22.22 49.66
CA VAL A 53 66.70 23.41 49.36
C VAL A 53 66.16 23.34 47.93
N ALA A 54 66.97 22.99 46.94
CA ALA A 54 66.53 22.80 45.56
C ALA A 54 65.48 21.68 45.43
N GLY A 55 65.65 20.57 46.15
CA GLY A 55 64.67 19.49 46.23
C GLY A 55 63.33 19.93 46.84
N SER A 56 63.35 20.77 47.88
CA SER A 56 62.12 21.28 48.50
C SER A 56 61.33 22.22 47.58
N ILE A 57 62.00 23.11 46.83
CA ILE A 57 61.38 24.02 45.86
C ILE A 57 60.80 23.24 44.66
N ALA A 58 61.51 22.22 44.19
CA ALA A 58 61.03 21.33 43.14
C ALA A 58 59.78 20.54 43.57
N MET A 59 59.72 20.09 44.84
CA MET A 59 58.53 19.41 45.36
C MET A 59 57.31 20.34 45.46
N THR A 60 57.47 21.60 45.89
CA THR A 60 56.35 22.54 45.97
C THR A 60 55.85 22.98 44.60
N GLN A 61 56.75 23.23 43.64
CA GLN A 61 56.35 23.45 42.25
C GLN A 61 55.69 22.21 41.64
N SER A 62 56.08 21.01 42.09
CA SER A 62 55.50 19.74 41.63
C SER A 62 54.08 19.45 42.14
N ALA A 63 53.64 20.15 43.19
CA ALA A 63 52.28 20.05 43.70
C ALA A 63 51.33 21.05 43.01
N SER A 64 51.81 22.28 42.75
CA SER A 64 51.01 23.32 42.12
C SER A 64 50.69 23.06 40.64
N TRP A 65 51.64 22.52 39.85
CA TRP A 65 51.35 22.17 38.44
C TRP A 65 50.38 20.99 38.32
N LYS A 66 50.44 20.00 39.21
CA LYS A 66 49.48 18.87 39.23
C LYS A 66 48.08 19.36 39.58
N ALA A 67 47.95 20.28 40.54
CA ALA A 67 46.67 20.90 40.86
C ALA A 67 46.13 21.76 39.71
N GLN A 68 46.99 22.52 39.02
CA GLN A 68 46.61 23.28 37.82
C GLN A 68 46.19 22.35 36.67
N GLN A 69 46.92 21.27 36.43
CA GLN A 69 46.59 20.27 35.41
C GLN A 69 45.24 19.60 35.72
N ALA A 70 45.01 19.19 36.97
CA ALA A 70 43.75 18.60 37.38
C ALA A 70 42.56 19.56 37.21
N ALA A 71 42.74 20.86 37.45
CA ALA A 71 41.69 21.86 37.22
C ALA A 71 41.38 22.03 35.72
N MET A 72 42.41 22.08 34.86
CA MET A 72 42.25 22.15 33.40
C MET A 72 41.57 20.90 32.84
N ASP A 73 41.96 19.71 33.32
CA ASP A 73 41.37 18.44 32.91
C ASP A 73 39.91 18.33 33.38
N ALA A 74 39.59 18.85 34.57
CA ALA A 74 38.22 18.92 35.08
C ALA A 74 37.32 19.87 34.27
N GLU A 75 37.85 21.03 33.86
CA GLU A 75 37.12 21.96 32.99
C GLU A 75 36.90 21.37 31.59
N ALA A 76 37.93 20.71 31.02
CA ALA A 76 37.84 20.02 29.75
C ALA A 76 36.81 18.87 29.80
N ALA A 77 36.80 18.09 30.89
CA ALA A 77 35.82 17.04 31.11
C ALA A 77 34.40 17.61 31.27
N ALA A 78 34.23 18.73 31.99
CA ALA A 78 32.94 19.40 32.14
C ALA A 78 32.43 19.97 30.81
N LYS A 79 33.30 20.53 29.97
CA LYS A 79 32.95 21.01 28.63
C LYS A 79 32.50 19.86 27.73
N LYS A 80 33.27 18.77 27.70
CA LYS A 80 32.92 17.56 26.95
C LYS A 80 31.59 16.96 27.41
N ALA A 81 31.35 16.87 28.72
CA ALA A 81 30.08 16.38 29.26
C ALA A 81 28.89 17.27 28.87
N ARG A 82 29.07 18.60 28.83
CA ARG A 82 28.03 19.54 28.35
C ARG A 82 27.76 19.39 26.85
N GLU A 83 28.80 19.20 26.04
CA GLU A 83 28.68 18.95 24.59
C GLU A 83 27.98 17.61 24.31
N GLU A 84 28.32 16.54 25.04
CA GLU A 84 27.68 15.24 24.94
C GLU A 84 26.20 15.29 25.39
N ALA A 85 25.90 16.00 26.48
CA ALA A 85 24.52 16.20 26.94
C ALA A 85 23.69 17.02 25.93
N ALA A 86 24.28 18.07 25.34
CA ALA A 86 23.62 18.86 24.29
C ALA A 86 23.38 18.02 23.01
N ALA A 87 24.35 17.19 22.61
CA ALA A 87 24.22 16.28 21.49
C ALA A 87 23.15 15.20 21.74
N ALA A 88 23.09 14.64 22.96
CA ALA A 88 22.05 13.69 23.35
C ALA A 88 20.65 14.32 23.31
N ALA A 89 20.49 15.53 23.84
CA ALA A 89 19.23 16.27 23.80
C ALA A 89 18.79 16.61 22.36
N ALA A 90 19.74 17.00 21.50
CA ALA A 90 19.46 17.25 20.09
C ALA A 90 19.06 15.96 19.34
N ALA A 91 19.72 14.83 19.62
CA ALA A 91 19.37 13.54 19.04
C ALA A 91 17.99 13.05 19.50
N GLU A 92 17.63 13.27 20.76
CA GLU A 92 16.29 12.94 21.26
C GLU A 92 15.22 13.80 20.61
N LYS A 93 15.44 15.11 20.50
CA LYS A 93 14.53 16.02 19.80
C LYS A 93 14.32 15.60 18.34
N ALA A 94 15.39 15.27 17.62
CA ALA A 94 15.30 14.79 16.25
C ALA A 94 14.50 13.48 16.12
N ARG A 95 14.65 12.55 17.08
CA ARG A 95 13.84 11.32 17.12
C ARG A 95 12.37 11.60 17.38
N GLN A 96 12.06 12.51 18.29
CA GLN A 96 10.67 12.92 18.58
C GLN A 96 10.02 13.58 17.35
N GLU A 97 10.75 14.45 16.65
CA GLU A 97 10.28 15.07 15.41
C GLU A 97 10.06 14.04 14.30
N GLN A 98 10.97 13.07 14.14
CA GLN A 98 10.80 11.96 13.20
C GLN A 98 9.57 11.11 13.54
N GLN A 99 9.37 10.75 14.81
CA GLN A 99 8.21 9.98 15.25
C GLN A 99 6.90 10.74 15.04
N ALA A 100 6.89 12.05 15.29
CA ALA A 100 5.72 12.90 15.04
C ALA A 100 5.41 13.01 13.54
N ALA A 101 6.43 13.14 12.69
CA ALA A 101 6.27 13.15 11.23
C ALA A 101 5.71 11.80 10.73
N GLU A 102 6.28 10.68 11.17
CA GLU A 102 5.77 9.34 10.81
C GLU A 102 4.33 9.11 11.29
N ALA A 103 3.98 9.58 12.49
CA ALA A 103 2.62 9.47 13.00
C ALA A 103 1.63 10.29 12.14
N ALA A 104 2.01 11.51 11.76
CA ALA A 104 1.23 12.36 10.88
C ALA A 104 1.04 11.74 9.49
N ASP A 105 2.08 11.13 8.91
CA ASP A 105 2.01 10.45 7.63
C ASP A 105 1.09 9.22 7.68
N ARG A 106 1.18 8.41 8.75
CA ARG A 106 0.28 7.26 8.96
C ARG A 106 -1.18 7.69 9.11
N GLU A 107 -1.43 8.78 9.84
CA GLU A 107 -2.77 9.33 9.98
C GLU A 107 -3.31 9.86 8.65
N ALA A 108 -2.48 10.57 7.88
CA ALA A 108 -2.85 11.05 6.55
C ALA A 108 -3.15 9.88 5.59
N GLU A 109 -2.36 8.81 5.62
CA GLU A 109 -2.61 7.60 4.84
C GLU A 109 -3.91 6.91 5.27
N ALA A 110 -4.15 6.75 6.56
CA ALA A 110 -5.37 6.16 7.08
C ALA A 110 -6.62 6.95 6.66
N ARG A 111 -6.55 8.29 6.73
CA ARG A 111 -7.63 9.18 6.27
C ARG A 111 -7.85 9.05 4.75
N ARG A 112 -6.79 8.95 3.95
CA ARG A 112 -6.88 8.72 2.49
C ARG A 112 -7.53 7.38 2.16
N LYS A 113 -7.12 6.31 2.85
CA LYS A 113 -7.72 4.98 2.67
C LYS A 113 -9.19 4.96 3.07
N ALA A 114 -9.54 5.57 4.20
CA ALA A 114 -10.93 5.67 4.65
C ALA A 114 -11.79 6.49 3.68
N ALA A 115 -11.26 7.59 3.13
CA ALA A 115 -11.94 8.38 2.11
C ALA A 115 -12.11 7.61 0.79
N ALA A 116 -11.09 6.87 0.36
CA ALA A 116 -11.15 6.03 -0.84
C ALA A 116 -12.16 4.90 -0.69
N GLU A 117 -12.17 4.21 0.45
CA GLU A 117 -13.15 3.17 0.75
C GLU A 117 -14.57 3.73 0.79
N LYS A 118 -14.78 4.87 1.46
CA LYS A 118 -16.08 5.54 1.47
C LYS A 118 -16.54 5.91 0.06
N ALA A 119 -15.67 6.50 -0.76
CA ALA A 119 -15.98 6.84 -2.15
C ALA A 119 -16.28 5.59 -2.99
N TYR A 120 -15.60 4.47 -2.73
CA TYR A 120 -15.89 3.19 -3.37
C TYR A 120 -17.28 2.66 -3.00
N GLN A 121 -17.63 2.68 -1.71
CA GLN A 121 -18.95 2.26 -1.24
C GLN A 121 -20.08 3.14 -1.80
N GLU A 122 -19.86 4.46 -1.87
CA GLU A 122 -20.81 5.39 -2.49
C GLU A 122 -21.02 5.10 -3.98
N ARG A 123 -19.94 4.73 -4.71
CA ARG A 123 -20.05 4.32 -6.12
C ARG A 123 -20.84 3.02 -6.29
N LEU A 124 -20.58 2.02 -5.44
CA LEU A 124 -21.34 0.76 -5.46
C LEU A 124 -22.82 1.00 -5.16
N ALA A 125 -23.12 1.84 -4.16
CA ALA A 125 -24.50 2.20 -3.82
C ALA A 125 -25.19 2.95 -4.98
N ALA A 126 -24.49 3.88 -5.63
CA ALA A 126 -25.01 4.60 -6.80
C ALA A 126 -25.27 3.66 -7.99
N GLU A 127 -24.37 2.71 -8.25
CA GLU A 127 -24.56 1.70 -9.29
C GLU A 127 -25.75 0.78 -8.99
N ALA A 128 -25.87 0.30 -7.76
CA ALA A 128 -27.01 -0.51 -7.32
C ALA A 128 -28.33 0.26 -7.47
N ALA A 129 -28.36 1.54 -7.09
CA ALA A 129 -29.52 2.41 -7.26
C ALA A 129 -29.88 2.60 -8.74
N ASN A 130 -28.89 2.80 -9.62
CA ASN A 130 -29.10 2.93 -11.05
C ASN A 130 -29.66 1.64 -11.67
N ARG A 131 -29.11 0.47 -11.32
CA ARG A 131 -29.62 -0.83 -11.77
C ARG A 131 -31.05 -1.07 -11.30
N ALA A 132 -31.36 -0.74 -10.05
CA ALA A 132 -32.72 -0.84 -9.51
C ALA A 132 -33.70 0.10 -10.23
N ALA A 133 -33.28 1.33 -10.53
CA ALA A 133 -34.09 2.30 -11.27
C ALA A 133 -34.33 1.84 -12.72
N GLU A 134 -33.31 1.28 -13.38
CA GLU A 134 -33.44 0.72 -14.73
C GLU A 134 -34.37 -0.49 -14.75
N ALA A 135 -34.24 -1.41 -13.78
CA ALA A 135 -35.13 -2.57 -13.65
C ALA A 135 -36.59 -2.12 -13.48
N LYS A 136 -36.85 -1.16 -12.59
CA LYS A 136 -38.19 -0.57 -12.41
C LYS A 136 -38.72 0.09 -13.69
N ARG A 137 -37.86 0.79 -14.44
CA ARG A 137 -38.24 1.40 -15.72
C ARG A 137 -38.63 0.34 -16.76
N LYS A 138 -37.82 -0.71 -16.89
CA LYS A 138 -38.08 -1.84 -17.81
C LYS A 138 -39.36 -2.58 -17.44
N GLU A 139 -39.61 -2.80 -16.14
CA GLU A 139 -40.84 -3.41 -15.66
C GLU A 139 -42.07 -2.53 -15.97
N ALA A 140 -41.98 -1.23 -15.71
CA ALA A 140 -43.04 -0.28 -16.05
C ALA A 140 -43.29 -0.19 -17.56
N GLU A 141 -42.24 -0.22 -18.38
CA GLU A 141 -42.33 -0.27 -19.84
C GLU A 141 -42.98 -1.57 -20.33
N ALA A 142 -42.58 -2.71 -19.77
CA ALA A 142 -43.19 -4.00 -20.09
C ALA A 142 -44.68 -4.04 -19.70
N ALA A 143 -45.04 -3.49 -18.54
CA ALA A 143 -46.42 -3.36 -18.10
C ALA A 143 -47.24 -2.45 -19.02
N ARG A 144 -46.68 -1.31 -19.45
CA ARG A 144 -47.30 -0.43 -20.46
C ARG A 144 -47.49 -1.15 -21.79
N CYS A 145 -46.46 -1.86 -22.27
CA CYS A 145 -46.52 -2.62 -23.50
C CYS A 145 -47.63 -3.69 -23.46
N ARG A 146 -47.81 -4.39 -22.33
CA ARG A 146 -48.91 -5.36 -22.15
C ARG A 146 -50.30 -4.73 -22.29
N GLN A 147 -50.45 -3.43 -22.00
CA GLN A 147 -51.72 -2.72 -22.14
C GLN A 147 -51.96 -2.15 -23.55
N ASP A 148 -50.90 -2.01 -24.34
CA ASP A 148 -50.91 -1.46 -25.69
C ASP A 148 -51.01 -2.60 -26.72
N LEU A 149 -52.06 -2.59 -27.55
CA LEU A 149 -52.28 -3.65 -28.54
C LEU A 149 -51.13 -3.74 -29.54
N GLN A 150 -50.65 -2.60 -30.04
CA GLN A 150 -49.61 -2.55 -31.06
C GLN A 150 -48.31 -3.13 -30.51
N CYS A 151 -47.87 -2.64 -29.34
CA CYS A 151 -46.66 -3.12 -28.70
C CYS A 151 -46.73 -4.62 -28.38
N TRP A 152 -47.82 -5.07 -27.74
CA TRP A 152 -47.96 -6.47 -27.36
C TRP A 152 -48.10 -7.39 -28.59
N GLY A 153 -48.88 -6.95 -29.59
CA GLY A 153 -49.06 -7.64 -30.85
C GLY A 153 -47.75 -7.83 -31.59
N ASP A 154 -46.99 -6.75 -31.82
CA ASP A 154 -45.70 -6.79 -32.51
C ASP A 154 -44.67 -7.63 -31.77
N LYS A 155 -44.60 -7.49 -30.44
CA LYS A 155 -43.67 -8.26 -29.59
C LYS A 155 -43.85 -9.77 -29.74
N HIS A 156 -45.08 -10.22 -29.96
CA HIS A 156 -45.43 -11.64 -30.05
C HIS A 156 -45.71 -12.12 -31.49
N ALA A 157 -45.72 -11.22 -32.49
CA ALA A 157 -46.10 -11.52 -33.86
C ALA A 157 -45.25 -12.61 -34.51
N LEU A 158 -43.94 -12.61 -34.26
CA LEU A 158 -43.03 -13.62 -34.82
C LEU A 158 -43.32 -15.01 -34.24
N ALA A 159 -43.49 -15.09 -32.90
CA ALA A 159 -43.79 -16.35 -32.23
C ALA A 159 -45.17 -16.89 -32.62
N ALA A 160 -46.16 -16.00 -32.74
CA ALA A 160 -47.49 -16.35 -33.23
C ALA A 160 -47.44 -16.85 -34.67
N SER A 161 -46.67 -16.18 -35.55
CA SER A 161 -46.54 -16.59 -36.96
C SER A 161 -46.07 -18.04 -37.07
N PHE A 162 -44.99 -18.40 -36.38
CA PHE A 162 -44.50 -19.78 -36.37
C PHE A 162 -45.49 -20.78 -35.76
N ALA A 163 -46.18 -20.41 -34.68
CA ALA A 163 -47.11 -21.31 -34.00
C ALA A 163 -48.40 -21.53 -34.79
N CYS A 164 -48.86 -20.51 -35.51
CA CYS A 164 -50.15 -20.48 -36.19
C CYS A 164 -50.10 -21.02 -37.62
N ASP A 165 -48.92 -21.13 -38.24
CA ASP A 165 -48.76 -21.60 -39.62
C ASP A 165 -49.42 -22.97 -39.84
N ASP A 166 -48.90 -24.04 -39.22
CA ASP A 166 -49.43 -25.38 -39.48
C ASP A 166 -50.92 -25.54 -39.10
N PRO A 167 -51.42 -25.00 -37.97
CA PRO A 167 -52.85 -25.05 -37.67
C PRO A 167 -53.72 -24.37 -38.73
N VAL A 168 -53.29 -23.23 -39.27
CA VAL A 168 -54.01 -22.53 -40.34
C VAL A 168 -54.01 -23.37 -41.61
N GLU A 169 -52.86 -23.91 -42.01
CA GLU A 169 -52.74 -24.76 -43.20
C GLU A 169 -53.68 -25.97 -43.15
N ARG A 170 -53.83 -26.59 -41.98
CA ARG A 170 -54.72 -27.74 -41.75
C ARG A 170 -56.22 -27.42 -41.85
N LEU A 171 -56.61 -26.14 -41.95
CA LEU A 171 -58.00 -25.78 -42.26
C LEU A 171 -58.36 -26.08 -43.72
N ALA A 172 -57.38 -26.29 -44.59
CA ALA A 172 -57.63 -26.66 -45.97
C ALA A 172 -58.21 -28.08 -46.07
N LEU A 173 -59.36 -28.22 -46.72
CA LEU A 173 -60.00 -29.53 -46.96
C LEU A 173 -59.23 -30.39 -47.99
N ASN A 174 -58.58 -29.73 -48.96
CA ASN A 174 -57.83 -30.39 -50.03
C ASN A 174 -56.37 -29.94 -49.98
N SER A 175 -56.05 -28.85 -50.68
CA SER A 175 -54.72 -28.27 -50.78
C SER A 175 -54.75 -26.79 -50.39
N PHE A 176 -53.60 -26.26 -50.00
CA PHE A 176 -53.39 -24.84 -49.73
C PHE A 176 -52.16 -24.34 -50.45
N LYS A 177 -52.07 -23.02 -50.61
CA LYS A 177 -50.81 -22.36 -50.89
C LYS A 177 -50.78 -20.99 -50.23
N TRP A 178 -49.61 -20.67 -49.69
CA TRP A 178 -49.29 -19.31 -49.28
C TRP A 178 -49.06 -18.42 -50.51
N THR A 179 -49.48 -17.17 -50.42
CA THR A 179 -49.33 -16.15 -51.47
C THR A 179 -48.51 -14.95 -51.01
N ASN A 180 -47.92 -14.98 -49.80
CA ASN A 180 -47.01 -13.94 -49.33
C ASN A 180 -45.64 -14.06 -50.00
N GLY A 181 -44.98 -12.92 -50.19
CA GLY A 181 -43.57 -12.86 -50.56
C GLY A 181 -42.64 -13.37 -49.44
N TRP A 182 -41.37 -13.58 -49.77
CA TRP A 182 -40.35 -14.08 -48.82
C TRP A 182 -40.18 -13.21 -47.56
N LEU A 183 -40.37 -11.89 -47.69
CA LEU A 183 -40.23 -10.91 -46.60
C LEU A 183 -41.57 -10.35 -46.12
N GLU A 184 -42.68 -10.79 -46.70
CA GLU A 184 -44.00 -10.30 -46.32
C GLU A 184 -44.54 -11.10 -45.13
N PRO A 185 -45.03 -10.43 -44.08
CA PRO A 185 -45.61 -11.12 -42.94
C PRO A 185 -46.90 -11.85 -43.37
N LYS A 186 -47.07 -13.09 -42.90
CA LYS A 186 -48.31 -13.85 -43.10
C LYS A 186 -49.48 -13.16 -42.40
N PHE A 187 -49.28 -12.80 -41.13
CA PHE A 187 -50.26 -12.10 -40.30
C PHE A 187 -50.00 -10.59 -40.34
N SER A 188 -50.84 -9.85 -41.08
CA SER A 188 -50.72 -8.39 -41.25
C SER A 188 -51.56 -7.58 -40.26
N HIS A 189 -52.51 -8.22 -39.57
CA HIS A 189 -53.39 -7.58 -38.60
C HIS A 189 -53.43 -8.37 -37.30
N PHE A 190 -53.73 -7.69 -36.19
CA PHE A 190 -54.00 -8.35 -34.93
C PHE A 190 -54.94 -7.52 -34.05
N ARG A 191 -55.65 -8.20 -33.14
CA ARG A 191 -56.58 -7.59 -32.19
C ARG A 191 -56.61 -8.35 -30.88
N TRP A 192 -57.05 -7.70 -29.81
CA TRP A 192 -57.32 -8.38 -28.56
C TRP A 192 -58.47 -9.38 -28.74
N GLN A 193 -58.21 -10.64 -28.43
CA GLN A 193 -59.26 -11.64 -28.22
C GLN A 193 -59.66 -11.65 -26.73
N ASP A 194 -58.66 -11.64 -25.87
CA ASP A 194 -58.80 -11.51 -24.42
C ASP A 194 -57.59 -10.73 -23.89
N LYS A 195 -57.81 -9.48 -23.50
CA LYS A 195 -56.73 -8.60 -23.03
C LYS A 195 -56.22 -9.00 -21.64
N GLU A 196 -57.09 -9.51 -20.78
CA GLU A 196 -56.73 -9.84 -19.39
C GLU A 196 -55.78 -11.04 -19.35
N HIS A 197 -56.05 -12.04 -20.19
CA HIS A 197 -55.24 -13.25 -20.30
C HIS A 197 -54.15 -13.20 -21.39
N GLY A 198 -53.98 -12.05 -22.05
CA GLY A 198 -52.94 -11.85 -23.07
C GLY A 198 -53.16 -12.68 -24.34
N VAL A 199 -54.41 -12.91 -24.73
CA VAL A 199 -54.76 -13.62 -25.97
C VAL A 199 -54.95 -12.63 -27.10
N ILE A 200 -54.20 -12.81 -28.18
CA ILE A 200 -54.28 -11.99 -29.38
C ILE A 200 -54.79 -12.85 -30.53
N THR A 201 -55.77 -12.34 -31.28
CA THR A 201 -56.10 -12.87 -32.60
C THR A 201 -55.16 -12.23 -33.61
N TYR A 202 -54.32 -13.04 -34.25
CA TYR A 202 -53.55 -12.66 -35.42
C TYR A 202 -54.32 -13.03 -36.68
N ALA A 203 -54.39 -12.12 -37.65
CA ALA A 203 -55.13 -12.31 -38.89
C ALA A 203 -54.29 -11.98 -40.12
N GLY A 204 -54.56 -12.70 -41.21
CA GLY A 204 -53.95 -12.48 -42.52
C GLY A 204 -54.86 -12.96 -43.64
N ASP A 205 -54.48 -12.65 -44.87
CA ASP A 205 -55.23 -13.02 -46.08
C ASP A 205 -54.34 -13.59 -47.19
N LYS A 206 -53.09 -13.93 -46.85
CA LYS A 206 -52.06 -14.41 -47.77
C LYS A 206 -52.10 -15.92 -48.00
N ILE A 207 -53.29 -16.53 -47.94
CA ILE A 207 -53.47 -17.97 -48.19
C ILE A 207 -54.60 -18.23 -49.17
N GLN A 208 -54.42 -19.24 -50.01
CA GLN A 208 -55.47 -19.77 -50.86
C GLN A 208 -55.75 -21.23 -50.52
N TYR A 209 -57.02 -21.59 -50.42
CA TYR A 209 -57.48 -22.98 -50.26
C TYR A 209 -58.14 -23.49 -51.53
N GLN A 210 -57.90 -24.76 -51.84
CA GLN A 210 -58.46 -25.45 -52.98
C GLN A 210 -59.88 -25.96 -52.66
N ASN A 211 -60.86 -25.52 -53.44
CA ASN A 211 -62.23 -26.04 -53.35
C ASN A 211 -62.37 -27.44 -53.99
N GLY A 212 -63.56 -28.05 -53.91
CA GLY A 212 -63.84 -29.38 -54.47
C GLY A 212 -63.72 -29.51 -56.00
N PHE A 213 -63.60 -28.39 -56.73
CA PHE A 213 -63.41 -28.36 -58.18
C PHE A 213 -61.96 -28.05 -58.58
N GLY A 214 -61.04 -27.98 -57.61
CA GLY A 214 -59.63 -27.71 -57.85
C GLY A 214 -59.27 -26.22 -57.98
N ALA A 215 -60.23 -25.30 -57.82
CA ALA A 215 -59.96 -23.87 -57.90
C ALA A 215 -59.41 -23.32 -56.57
N MET A 216 -58.41 -22.43 -56.67
CA MET A 216 -57.77 -21.79 -55.50
C MET A 216 -58.51 -20.50 -55.14
N ILE A 217 -59.00 -20.40 -53.90
CA ILE A 217 -59.78 -19.27 -53.40
C ILE A 217 -59.03 -18.57 -52.27
N ASN A 218 -58.88 -17.24 -52.33
CA ASN A 218 -58.29 -16.46 -51.24
C ASN A 218 -59.14 -16.56 -49.98
N HIS A 219 -58.48 -16.76 -48.84
CA HIS A 219 -59.12 -16.80 -47.54
C HIS A 219 -58.50 -15.77 -46.61
N VAL A 220 -59.35 -15.16 -45.78
CA VAL A 220 -58.93 -14.53 -44.54
C VAL A 220 -58.87 -15.63 -43.49
N TYR A 221 -57.78 -15.66 -42.73
CA TYR A 221 -57.59 -16.59 -41.64
C TYR A 221 -57.23 -15.83 -40.37
N GLU A 222 -57.65 -16.39 -39.25
CA GLU A 222 -57.42 -15.86 -37.92
C GLU A 222 -56.89 -16.98 -37.00
N CYS A 223 -55.93 -16.63 -36.15
CA CYS A 223 -55.34 -17.50 -35.15
C CYS A 223 -55.37 -16.81 -33.78
N ASP A 224 -56.09 -17.40 -32.83
CA ASP A 224 -56.09 -16.94 -31.45
C ASP A 224 -54.88 -17.55 -30.72
N TYR A 225 -53.96 -16.71 -30.29
CA TYR A 225 -52.69 -17.10 -29.70
C TYR A 225 -52.58 -16.58 -28.27
N ALA A 226 -52.39 -17.50 -27.32
CA ALA A 226 -52.10 -17.17 -25.92
C ALA A 226 -50.62 -16.82 -25.78
N THR A 227 -50.29 -15.55 -25.56
CA THR A 227 -48.88 -15.10 -25.59
C THR A 227 -48.07 -15.55 -24.38
N GLU A 228 -48.74 -15.85 -23.25
CA GLU A 228 -48.08 -16.32 -22.02
C GLU A 228 -47.66 -17.79 -22.12
N THR A 229 -48.59 -18.67 -22.50
CA THR A 229 -48.34 -20.11 -22.65
C THR A 229 -47.73 -20.47 -24.00
N LYS A 230 -47.71 -19.51 -24.94
CA LYS A 230 -47.24 -19.66 -26.32
C LYS A 230 -48.01 -20.73 -27.11
N GLN A 231 -49.32 -20.84 -26.86
CA GLN A 231 -50.18 -21.85 -27.45
C GLN A 231 -51.20 -21.23 -28.40
N VAL A 232 -51.49 -21.95 -29.48
CA VAL A 232 -52.63 -21.66 -30.35
C VAL A 232 -53.89 -22.21 -29.68
N LEU A 233 -54.87 -21.34 -29.45
CA LEU A 233 -56.14 -21.69 -28.83
C LEU A 233 -57.19 -22.10 -29.86
N ALA A 234 -57.25 -21.37 -30.97
CA ALA A 234 -58.19 -21.62 -32.05
C ALA A 234 -57.67 -21.04 -33.38
N VAL A 235 -58.07 -21.66 -34.48
CA VAL A 235 -57.87 -21.14 -35.83
C VAL A 235 -59.18 -21.21 -36.61
N ARG A 236 -59.37 -20.23 -37.50
CA ARG A 236 -60.54 -20.14 -38.38
C ARG A 236 -60.15 -19.49 -39.69
N ALA A 237 -60.86 -19.83 -40.76
CA ALA A 237 -60.66 -19.20 -42.05
C ALA A 237 -61.98 -19.15 -42.82
N HIS A 238 -62.14 -18.11 -43.62
CA HIS A 238 -63.29 -17.94 -44.50
C HIS A 238 -62.85 -17.29 -45.82
N PRO A 239 -63.58 -17.52 -46.93
CA PRO A 239 -63.28 -16.86 -48.19
C PRO A 239 -63.25 -15.33 -48.03
N GLY A 240 -62.28 -14.67 -48.65
CA GLY A 240 -62.15 -13.22 -48.59
C GLY A 240 -60.71 -12.71 -48.75
N ARG A 241 -60.55 -11.39 -48.57
CA ARG A 241 -59.28 -10.67 -48.41
C ARG A 241 -59.44 -9.53 -47.41
N LEU A 242 -58.35 -9.14 -46.76
CA LEU A 242 -58.31 -8.04 -45.78
C LEU A 242 -58.07 -6.68 -46.46
#